data_AF-A0A7K0Z518-F1
#
_entry.id   AF-A0A7K0Z518-F1
#
_cell.length_a   1.000
_cell.length_b   1.000
_cell.length_c   1.000
_cell.angle_alpha   90.00
_cell.angle_beta   90.00
_cell.angle_gamma   90.00
#
_symmetry.space_group_name_H-M   'P 1'
#
loop_
_entity.id
_entity.type
_entity.pdbx_description
1 polymer ?
#
loop_
_entity_poly.entity_id
_entity_poly.type
_entity_poly.pdbx_seq_one_letter_code
_entity_poly.pdbx_strand_id
1 'polypeptide(L)' 'MSTKGALFRDEAIILRTQKLGEADRIITMLTKEHGRIRGVAKGVR' A
#
# COMPACT_ATOMS: atom_id res chain seq x y z
N MET A 1 22.30 4.64 6.80
CA MET A 1 22.02 3.82 5.61
C MET A 1 20.51 3.76 5.40
N SER A 2 19.92 4.82 4.85
CA SER A 2 18.49 4.85 4.51
C SER A 2 18.41 4.76 2.99
N THR A 3 18.15 3.55 2.49
CA THR A 3 17.90 3.33 1.07
C THR A 3 16.62 4.07 0.73
N LYS A 4 16.74 5.19 0.02
CA LYS A 4 15.60 5.90 -0.58
C LYS A 4 14.78 4.85 -1.34
N GLY A 5 13.60 4.50 -0.82
CA GLY A 5 12.73 3.53 -1.47
C GLY A 5 12.41 4.03 -2.86
N ALA A 6 12.72 3.22 -3.88
CA ALA A 6 12.37 3.56 -5.24
C ALA A 6 10.85 3.78 -5.31
N LEU A 7 10.43 4.97 -5.74
CA LEU A 7 9.03 5.22 -6.04
C LEU A 7 8.73 4.55 -7.36
N PHE A 8 7.73 3.68 -7.38
CA PHE A 8 7.21 3.07 -8.59
C PHE A 8 5.72 3.36 -8.69
N ARG A 9 5.21 3.33 -9.92
CA ARG A 9 3.79 3.47 -10.21
C ARG A 9 3.32 2.17 -10.84
N ASP A 10 2.19 1.67 -10.38
CA ASP A 10 1.58 0.44 -10.89
C ASP A 10 0.06 0.58 -10.84
N GLU A 11 -0.62 -0.23 -11.65
CA GLU A 11 -2.05 -0.46 -11.58
C GLU A 11 -2.33 -1.57 -10.58
N ALA A 12 -3.30 -1.34 -9.69
CA ALA A 12 -3.58 -2.28 -8.61
C ALA A 12 -5.05 -2.32 -8.22
N ILE A 13 -5.50 -3.49 -7.80
CA ILE A 13 -6.80 -3.69 -7.16
C ILE A 13 -6.63 -3.93 -5.66
N ILE A 14 -7.53 -3.35 -4.86
CA ILE A 14 -7.54 -3.57 -3.41
C ILE A 14 -8.24 -4.89 -3.11
N LEU A 15 -7.52 -5.80 -2.44
CA LEU A 15 -8.08 -7.07 -1.98
C LEU A 15 -8.66 -6.98 -0.57
N ARG A 16 -8.02 -6.18 0.30
CA ARG A 16 -8.40 -6.05 1.70
C ARG A 16 -7.94 -4.72 2.28
N THR A 17 -8.78 -4.13 3.11
CA THR A 17 -8.47 -2.95 3.93
C THR A 17 -8.58 -3.30 5.41
N GLN A 18 -7.63 -2.84 6.23
CA GLN A 18 -7.64 -3.00 7.69
C GLN A 18 -7.30 -1.67 8.35
N LYS A 19 -7.93 -1.37 9.50
CA LYS A 19 -7.57 -0.17 10.28
C LYS A 19 -6.17 -0.35 10.87
N LEU A 20 -5.29 0.62 10.63
CA LEU A 20 -4.00 0.71 11.31
C LEU A 20 -4.09 1.67 12.51
N GLY A 21 -4.85 2.75 12.33
CA GLY A 21 -5.17 3.73 13.35
C GLY A 21 -6.45 4.47 12.98
N GLU A 22 -6.66 5.63 13.57
CA GLU A 22 -7.85 6.44 13.30
C GLU A 22 -7.91 6.87 11.81
N ALA A 23 -6.83 7.50 11.34
CA ALA A 23 -6.71 8.03 9.97
C ALA A 23 -6.03 7.09 8.96
N ASP A 24 -5.38 6.03 9.42
CA ASP A 24 -4.52 5.19 8.58
C ASP A 24 -5.13 3.80 8.35
N ARG A 25 -4.81 3.22 7.19
CA ARG A 25 -5.24 1.87 6.80
C ARG A 25 -4.05 1.05 6.29
N ILE A 26 -3.99 -0.22 6.68
CA ILE A 26 -3.20 -1.22 5.97
C ILE A 26 -4.05 -1.71 4.79
N ILE A 27 -3.48 -1.64 3.59
CA ILE A 27 -4.12 -2.13 2.37
C ILE A 27 -3.31 -3.29 1.80
N THR A 28 -4.01 -4.33 1.38
CA THR A 28 -3.45 -5.43 0.59
C THR A 28 -3.90 -5.25 -0.85
N MET A 29 -2.95 -5.21 -1.77
CA MET A 29 -3.18 -4.92 -3.17
C MET A 29 -2.61 -6.03 -4.04
N LEU A 30 -3.32 -6.36 -5.11
CA LEU A 30 -2.74 -7.12 -6.22
C LEU A 30 -2.41 -6.13 -7.32
N THR A 31 -1.13 -6.03 -7.63
CA THR A 31 -0.58 -5.16 -8.66
C THR A 31 -0.30 -5.96 -9.93
N LYS A 32 -0.25 -5.28 -11.08
CA LYS A 32 -0.01 -5.94 -12.37
C LYS A 32 1.41 -6.48 -12.49
N GLU A 33 2.40 -5.67 -12.12
CA GLU A 33 3.82 -5.98 -12.37
C GLU A 33 4.55 -6.56 -11.15
N HIS A 34 4.08 -6.27 -9.94
CA HIS A 34 4.78 -6.64 -8.69
C HIS A 34 4.03 -7.68 -7.85
N GLY A 35 2.90 -8.18 -8.35
CA GLY A 35 2.06 -9.16 -7.64
C GLY A 35 1.44 -8.59 -6.37
N ARG A 36 1.33 -9.42 -5.32
CA ARG A 36 0.62 -9.07 -4.08
C ARG A 36 1.51 -8.30 -3.12
N ILE A 37 1.13 -7.06 -2.81
CA ILE A 37 1.87 -6.16 -1.93
C ILE A 37 0.97 -5.70 -0.76
N ARG A 38 1.57 -5.42 0.40
CA ARG A 38 0.93 -4.72 1.52
C ARG A 38 1.57 -3.35 1.71
N GLY A 39 0.73 -2.34 1.91
CA GLY A 39 1.17 -0.96 2.14
C GLY A 39 0.36 -0.26 3.21
N VAL A 40 0.90 0.85 3.72
CA VAL A 40 0.19 1.76 4.62
C VAL A 40 -0.34 2.93 3.80
N ALA A 41 -1.66 3.06 3.76
CA ALA A 41 -2.35 4.23 3.27
C ALA A 41 -2.48 5.22 4.43
N LYS A 42 -1.63 6.26 4.42
CA LYS A 42 -1.61 7.30 5.46
C LYS A 42 -2.67 8.36 5.19
N GLY A 43 -3.40 8.78 6.23
CA GLY A 43 -4.32 9.91 6.17
C GLY A 43 -5.56 9.72 5.32
N VAL A 44 -5.95 8.49 5.01
CA VAL A 44 -7.10 8.14 4.14
C VAL A 44 -8.45 8.16 4.88
N ARG A 45 -8.63 9.13 5.79
CA ARG A 45 -9.86 9.34 6.55
C ARG A 45 -11.10 9.43 5.65
#